data_AF-A0A1X0NGY6-F1
#
_entry.id   AF-A0A1X0NGY6-F1
#
_cell.length_a   1.000
_cell.length_b   1.000
_cell.length_c   1.000
_cell.angle_alpha   90.00
_cell.angle_beta   90.00
_cell.angle_gamma   90.00
#
_symmetry.space_group_name_H-M   'P 1'
#
loop_
_entity.id
_entity.type
_entity.pdbx_description
1 polymer ?
#
loop_
_entity_poly.entity_id
_entity_poly.type
_entity_poly.pdbx_seq_one_letter_code
_entity_poly.pdbx_strand_id
1 'polypeptide(L)'
;LDLRSVVSQAIIKQDNEYPGANGSRFAYCVLNETARKLFGVNSHTFYWKKLGLFVKADTLEDLAALIKCPLDTLRTTLVEYEELSKASRTCPWTRKSVYPCVLGPQGPFYVAFVTPSIHYTMGGCLISPSAEMQMGDNSSTPHFGSRRPVLGLFGAGEVTGGVHGGNRLGGNSLLECVVFGKIAGDRAATILQKKATPLSFTSWTTVVLREVREGGMYGAGSRVLRFNLPGALQRSGLSLGQFIAIRGEWDGRQLIGYYSPITLPDDLGVIGILARSDKGTLKEWISALQPGDAVEMKGCGGLVIERRFSERNLYFAGHVIKKLCLIAGGTGVAPMLQIIRAALKKPFIDTIESVRLIYAAEDVSELTYREVLEQHQRESKGKFRTTFVLNRPPAMWTDGVGFIDKEILKANVQPPADNLLVAICGPPVMQRVIKMTLKGLGHNMHLVRTVDEVDPQTASKM
;
A
#
# COMPACT_ATOMS: atom_id res chain seq x y z
N LEU A 1 13.11 12.71 -18.74
CA LEU A 1 12.96 13.49 -19.99
C LEU A 1 12.69 12.51 -21.13
N ASP A 2 11.42 12.36 -21.50
CA ASP A 2 10.90 11.30 -22.37
C ASP A 2 11.22 11.52 -23.86
N LEU A 3 12.01 10.62 -24.44
CA LEU A 3 12.34 10.66 -25.88
C LEU A 3 11.13 10.37 -26.78
N ARG A 4 10.09 9.66 -26.28
CA ARG A 4 8.90 9.29 -27.05
C ARG A 4 7.92 10.47 -27.24
N SER A 5 7.77 11.33 -26.24
CA SER A 5 6.91 12.51 -26.36
C SER A 5 7.49 13.50 -27.36
N VAL A 6 8.81 13.66 -27.41
CA VAL A 6 9.51 14.49 -28.41
C VAL A 6 9.25 13.99 -29.83
N VAL A 7 9.44 12.69 -30.09
CA VAL A 7 9.17 12.10 -31.42
C VAL A 7 7.68 12.21 -31.77
N SER A 8 6.78 11.91 -30.84
CA SER A 8 5.34 12.00 -31.08
C SER A 8 4.90 13.43 -31.38
N GLN A 9 5.41 14.42 -30.62
CA GLN A 9 5.17 15.84 -30.87
C GLN A 9 5.76 16.29 -32.21
N ALA A 10 6.95 15.80 -32.59
CA ALA A 10 7.54 16.10 -33.88
C ALA A 10 6.65 15.60 -35.03
N ILE A 11 6.08 14.40 -34.91
CA ILE A 11 5.13 13.86 -35.90
C ILE A 11 3.84 14.68 -35.92
N ILE A 12 3.28 15.00 -34.75
CA ILE A 12 2.03 15.76 -34.62
C ILE A 12 2.17 17.20 -35.15
N LYS A 13 3.37 17.80 -35.05
CA LYS A 13 3.66 19.14 -35.58
C LYS A 13 3.85 19.18 -37.09
N GLN A 14 4.06 18.04 -37.75
CA GLN A 14 4.15 17.99 -39.20
C GLN A 14 2.76 18.15 -39.82
N ASP A 15 2.70 18.73 -41.02
CA ASP A 15 1.45 18.88 -41.76
C ASP A 15 1.11 17.67 -42.64
N ASN A 16 1.79 16.55 -42.42
CA ASN A 16 1.58 15.30 -43.13
C ASN A 16 0.37 14.57 -42.54
N GLU A 17 -0.79 14.62 -43.21
CA GLU A 17 -1.99 13.88 -42.80
C GLU A 17 -2.07 12.51 -43.46
N TYR A 18 -2.32 11.48 -42.65
CA TYR A 18 -2.42 10.10 -43.13
C TYR A 18 -3.68 9.96 -43.98
N PRO A 19 -3.59 9.42 -45.21
CA PRO A 19 -4.73 9.36 -46.12
C PRO A 19 -5.95 8.66 -45.50
N GLY A 20 -7.09 9.35 -45.46
CA GLY A 20 -8.34 8.78 -44.96
C GLY A 20 -8.43 8.63 -43.43
N ALA A 21 -7.49 9.17 -42.66
CA ALA A 21 -7.42 9.01 -41.20
C ALA A 21 -7.89 10.24 -40.40
N ASN A 22 -8.69 11.11 -41.00
CA ASN A 22 -9.43 12.21 -40.36
C ASN A 22 -8.56 13.07 -39.39
N GLY A 23 -7.47 13.64 -39.90
CA GLY A 23 -6.56 14.51 -39.16
C GLY A 23 -5.36 13.84 -38.49
N SER A 24 -5.22 12.50 -38.59
CA SER A 24 -4.09 11.79 -37.97
C SER A 24 -2.78 12.11 -38.68
N ARG A 25 -1.77 12.60 -37.93
CA ARG A 25 -0.45 12.91 -38.49
C ARG A 25 0.45 11.68 -38.54
N PHE A 26 1.37 11.62 -39.48
CA PHE A 26 2.25 10.46 -39.66
C PHE A 26 3.70 10.85 -39.97
N ALA A 27 4.59 9.87 -39.82
CA ALA A 27 5.96 9.89 -40.30
C ALA A 27 6.27 8.62 -41.10
N TYR A 28 7.42 8.63 -41.78
CA TYR A 28 7.91 7.50 -42.54
C TYR A 28 8.87 6.66 -41.69
N CYS A 29 8.62 5.36 -41.62
CA CYS A 29 9.56 4.37 -41.11
C CYS A 29 10.30 3.75 -42.29
N VAL A 30 11.59 4.06 -42.43
CA VAL A 30 12.43 3.58 -43.53
C VAL A 30 13.26 2.39 -43.05
N LEU A 31 13.13 1.26 -43.74
CA LEU A 31 13.90 0.05 -43.49
C LEU A 31 14.79 -0.23 -44.70
N ASN A 32 16.04 -0.63 -44.49
CA ASN A 32 16.87 -1.25 -45.53
C ASN A 32 16.79 -2.78 -45.42
N GLU A 33 17.53 -3.49 -46.26
CA GLU A 33 17.54 -4.95 -46.26
C GLU A 33 18.02 -5.56 -44.94
N THR A 34 18.98 -4.93 -44.25
CA THR A 34 19.44 -5.35 -42.92
C THR A 34 18.32 -5.23 -41.88
N ALA A 35 17.62 -4.08 -41.86
CA ALA A 35 16.47 -3.86 -40.99
C ALA A 35 15.33 -4.85 -41.29
N ARG A 36 15.09 -5.16 -42.57
CA ARG A 36 14.10 -6.15 -43.01
C ARG A 36 14.39 -7.55 -42.47
N LYS A 37 15.66 -7.96 -42.45
CA LYS A 37 16.09 -9.24 -41.85
C LYS A 37 15.82 -9.27 -40.35
N LEU A 38 16.15 -8.19 -39.63
CA LEU A 38 15.90 -8.07 -38.19
C LEU A 38 14.41 -8.02 -37.84
N PHE A 39 13.60 -7.36 -38.67
CA PHE A 39 12.13 -7.36 -38.54
C PHE A 39 11.53 -8.76 -38.73
N GLY A 40 12.22 -9.62 -39.48
CA GLY A 40 11.73 -10.93 -39.91
C GLY A 40 11.17 -10.86 -41.32
N VAL A 41 11.87 -11.49 -42.26
CA VAL A 41 11.54 -11.48 -43.70
C VAL A 41 10.10 -11.90 -43.99
N ASN A 42 9.63 -12.96 -43.32
CA ASN A 42 8.27 -13.48 -43.52
C ASN A 42 7.21 -12.50 -43.00
N SER A 43 7.41 -11.96 -41.79
CA SER A 43 6.55 -10.94 -41.20
C SER A 43 6.48 -9.69 -42.09
N HIS A 44 7.64 -9.18 -42.51
CA HIS A 44 7.70 -8.03 -43.42
C HIS A 44 6.96 -8.32 -44.73
N THR A 45 7.19 -9.48 -45.34
CA THR A 45 6.53 -9.88 -46.59
C THR A 45 5.02 -9.93 -46.44
N PHE A 46 4.51 -10.41 -45.30
CA PHE A 46 3.09 -10.37 -44.98
C PHE A 46 2.56 -8.93 -44.90
N TYR A 47 3.15 -8.07 -44.06
CA TYR A 47 2.70 -6.68 -43.93
C TYR A 47 2.82 -5.88 -45.24
N TRP A 48 3.84 -6.16 -46.04
CA TRP A 48 4.06 -5.52 -47.33
C TRP A 48 3.09 -6.04 -48.39
N LYS A 49 3.13 -7.33 -48.72
CA LYS A 49 2.44 -7.89 -49.89
C LYS A 49 1.00 -8.28 -49.62
N LYS A 50 0.64 -8.61 -48.38
CA LYS A 50 -0.74 -8.99 -48.01
C LYS A 50 -1.54 -7.81 -47.47
N LEU A 51 -0.94 -7.00 -46.58
CA LEU A 51 -1.64 -5.86 -45.96
C LEU A 51 -1.37 -4.52 -46.66
N GLY A 52 -0.41 -4.45 -47.58
CA GLY A 52 -0.13 -3.23 -48.34
C GLY A 52 0.49 -2.09 -47.51
N LEU A 53 1.06 -2.39 -46.34
CA LEU A 53 1.54 -1.38 -45.39
C LEU A 53 2.94 -0.82 -45.69
N PHE A 54 3.63 -1.39 -46.69
CA PHE A 54 4.96 -0.95 -47.12
C PHE A 54 4.97 -0.60 -48.61
N VAL A 55 5.77 0.40 -48.95
CA VAL A 55 6.13 0.74 -50.33
C VAL A 55 7.63 0.53 -50.50
N LYS A 56 8.04 -0.12 -51.60
CA LYS A 56 9.46 -0.32 -51.90
C LYS A 56 9.97 0.85 -52.76
N ALA A 57 11.13 1.37 -52.41
CA ALA A 57 11.91 2.30 -53.20
C ALA A 57 13.25 1.65 -53.52
N ASP A 58 13.60 1.49 -54.80
CA ASP A 58 14.83 0.79 -55.19
C ASP A 58 16.07 1.68 -55.03
N THR A 59 15.91 2.98 -55.27
CA THR A 59 16.98 3.98 -55.19
C THR A 59 16.72 5.04 -54.12
N LEU A 60 17.73 5.87 -53.84
CA LEU A 60 17.60 7.01 -52.92
C LEU A 60 16.68 8.08 -53.50
N GLU A 61 16.70 8.25 -54.81
CA GLU A 61 15.86 9.16 -55.59
C GLU A 61 14.38 8.73 -55.49
N ASP A 62 14.10 7.43 -55.62
CA ASP A 62 12.75 6.88 -55.41
C ASP A 62 12.27 7.12 -53.97
N LEU A 63 13.16 6.95 -52.98
CA LEU A 63 12.83 7.19 -51.58
C LEU A 63 12.53 8.67 -51.34
N ALA A 64 13.37 9.58 -51.86
CA ALA A 64 13.20 11.02 -51.73
C ALA A 64 11.87 11.49 -52.33
N ALA A 65 11.52 10.99 -53.52
CA ALA A 65 10.24 11.25 -54.16
C ALA A 65 9.06 10.72 -53.33
N LEU A 66 9.16 9.49 -52.82
CA LEU A 66 8.12 8.84 -52.01
C LEU A 66 7.82 9.61 -50.72
N ILE A 67 8.85 10.06 -50.00
CA ILE A 67 8.68 10.76 -48.71
C ILE A 67 8.59 12.28 -48.86
N LYS A 68 8.67 12.81 -50.10
CA LYS A 68 8.66 14.25 -50.44
C LYS A 68 9.74 15.06 -49.72
N CYS A 69 10.96 14.53 -49.67
CA CYS A 69 12.11 15.17 -49.01
C CYS A 69 13.17 15.56 -50.06
N PRO A 70 13.85 16.71 -49.94
CA PRO A 70 14.95 17.07 -50.83
C PRO A 70 16.05 15.99 -50.84
N LEU A 71 16.48 15.57 -52.02
CA LEU A 71 17.43 14.47 -52.21
C LEU A 71 18.74 14.69 -51.43
N ASP A 72 19.31 15.90 -51.49
CA ASP A 72 20.57 16.22 -50.81
C ASP A 72 20.44 16.18 -49.28
N THR A 73 19.30 16.65 -48.76
CA THR A 73 19.00 16.58 -47.32
C THR A 73 18.86 15.13 -46.87
N LEU A 74 18.14 14.31 -47.64
CA LEU A 74 17.97 12.89 -47.32
C LEU A 74 19.32 12.15 -47.40
N ARG A 75 20.11 12.38 -48.45
CA ARG A 75 21.44 11.78 -48.62
C ARG A 75 22.35 12.10 -47.43
N THR A 76 22.43 13.37 -47.06
CA THR A 76 23.24 13.82 -45.93
C THR A 76 22.77 13.16 -44.63
N THR A 77 21.46 13.10 -44.39
CA THR A 77 20.88 12.48 -43.19
C THR A 77 21.22 11.00 -43.09
N LEU A 78 21.11 10.25 -44.20
CA LEU A 78 21.38 8.81 -44.21
C LEU A 78 22.88 8.50 -44.10
N VAL A 79 23.76 9.31 -44.71
CA VAL A 79 25.21 9.19 -44.53
C VAL A 79 25.60 9.46 -43.08
N GLU A 80 25.08 10.52 -42.46
CA GLU A 80 25.33 10.82 -41.06
C GLU A 80 24.82 9.69 -40.14
N TYR A 81 23.61 9.17 -40.39
CA TYR A 81 23.06 8.05 -39.63
C TYR A 81 23.92 6.79 -39.76
N GLU A 82 24.40 6.48 -40.97
CA GLU A 82 25.26 5.33 -41.22
C GLU A 82 26.56 5.42 -40.41
N GLU A 83 27.23 6.57 -40.44
CA GLU A 83 28.47 6.81 -39.69
C GLU A 83 28.27 6.76 -38.18
N LEU A 84 27.19 7.39 -37.69
CA LEU A 84 26.86 7.37 -36.27
C LEU A 84 26.52 5.97 -35.77
N SER A 85 25.75 5.20 -36.55
CA SER A 85 25.32 3.84 -36.20
C SER A 85 26.47 2.84 -36.19
N LYS A 86 27.39 2.90 -37.17
CA LYS A 86 28.62 2.08 -37.18
C LYS A 86 29.53 2.38 -35.99
N ALA A 87 29.69 3.67 -35.67
CA ALA A 87 30.56 4.11 -34.59
C ALA A 87 29.89 4.07 -33.19
N SER A 88 28.61 3.69 -33.09
CA SER A 88 27.81 3.75 -31.85
C SER A 88 27.88 5.12 -31.15
N ARG A 89 27.97 6.21 -31.93
CA ARG A 89 28.08 7.58 -31.42
C ARG A 89 26.69 8.15 -31.15
N THR A 90 26.59 8.94 -30.08
CA THR A 90 25.34 9.64 -29.75
C THR A 90 24.96 10.62 -30.87
N CYS A 91 23.75 10.47 -31.42
CA CYS A 91 23.23 11.38 -32.43
C CYS A 91 23.06 12.79 -31.83
N PRO A 92 23.63 13.85 -32.44
CA PRO A 92 23.56 15.21 -31.91
C PRO A 92 22.13 15.75 -31.88
N TRP A 93 21.27 15.28 -32.78
CA TRP A 93 19.88 15.73 -32.90
C TRP A 93 18.92 14.99 -31.97
N THR A 94 18.99 13.66 -31.93
CA THR A 94 18.04 12.82 -31.18
C THR A 94 18.54 12.42 -29.79
N ARG A 95 19.83 12.65 -29.50
CA ARG A 95 20.54 12.19 -28.29
C ARG A 95 20.51 10.66 -28.08
N LYS A 96 20.13 9.88 -29.11
CA LYS A 96 20.16 8.42 -29.06
C LYS A 96 21.57 7.91 -29.35
N SER A 97 22.00 6.93 -28.56
CA SER A 97 23.26 6.20 -28.74
C SER A 97 23.05 4.75 -29.20
N VAL A 98 21.81 4.27 -29.20
CA VAL A 98 21.45 2.89 -29.61
C VAL A 98 20.77 2.93 -30.98
N TYR A 99 21.34 2.19 -31.94
CA TYR A 99 20.86 2.06 -33.30
C TYR A 99 20.48 0.60 -33.57
N PRO A 100 19.24 0.30 -34.01
CA PRO A 100 18.82 -1.10 -34.26
C PRO A 100 19.61 -1.80 -35.35
N CYS A 101 20.03 -1.04 -36.38
CA CYS A 101 20.90 -1.51 -37.45
C CYS A 101 21.60 -0.33 -38.11
N VAL A 102 22.62 -0.64 -38.91
CA VAL A 102 23.23 0.33 -39.82
C VAL A 102 22.29 0.57 -41.00
N LEU A 103 22.00 1.84 -41.28
CA LEU A 103 21.18 2.29 -42.41
C LEU A 103 21.88 3.46 -43.09
N GLY A 104 22.15 3.33 -44.39
CA GLY A 104 22.84 4.32 -45.20
C GLY A 104 22.07 4.66 -46.48
N PRO A 105 22.69 5.40 -47.41
CA PRO A 105 22.03 5.89 -48.62
C PRO A 105 21.84 4.81 -49.70
N GLN A 106 22.39 3.60 -49.52
CA GLN A 106 22.21 2.51 -50.48
C GLN A 106 20.88 1.77 -50.23
N GLY A 107 20.05 1.71 -51.27
CA GLY A 107 18.82 0.92 -51.30
C GLY A 107 19.06 -0.58 -51.46
N PRO A 108 17.99 -1.40 -51.55
CA PRO A 108 16.59 -0.97 -51.58
C PRO A 108 16.06 -0.57 -50.20
N PHE A 109 15.05 0.29 -50.21
CA PHE A 109 14.32 0.75 -49.03
C PHE A 109 12.89 0.21 -49.02
N TYR A 110 12.40 -0.10 -47.83
CA TYR A 110 11.02 -0.48 -47.56
C TYR A 110 10.44 0.52 -46.57
N VAL A 111 9.42 1.25 -47.00
CA VAL A 111 8.90 2.42 -46.29
C VAL A 111 7.48 2.14 -45.82
N ALA A 112 7.26 2.25 -44.51
CA ALA A 112 5.93 2.21 -43.91
C ALA A 112 5.53 3.59 -43.39
N PHE A 113 4.22 3.84 -43.41
CA PHE A 113 3.63 4.99 -42.74
C PHE A 113 3.37 4.64 -41.27
N VAL A 114 3.85 5.47 -40.35
CA VAL A 114 3.66 5.27 -38.91
C VAL A 114 3.01 6.51 -38.29
N THR A 115 1.98 6.28 -37.47
CA THR A 115 1.31 7.34 -36.71
C THR A 115 1.45 7.06 -35.22
N PRO A 116 1.64 8.09 -34.37
CA PRO A 116 1.56 7.92 -32.93
C PRO A 116 0.16 7.42 -32.56
N SER A 117 0.09 6.33 -31.79
CA SER A 117 -1.14 5.81 -31.23
C SER A 117 -0.98 5.62 -29.73
N ILE A 118 -2.06 5.79 -28.98
CA ILE A 118 -2.10 5.43 -27.56
C ILE A 118 -2.15 3.91 -27.50
N HIS A 119 -0.98 3.30 -27.31
CA HIS A 119 -0.88 1.85 -27.16
C HIS A 119 -1.31 1.38 -25.76
N TYR A 120 -1.01 2.17 -24.73
CA TYR A 120 -1.28 1.83 -23.33
C TYR A 120 -1.23 3.11 -22.49
N THR A 121 -2.13 3.24 -21.52
CA THR A 121 -2.06 4.32 -20.53
C THR A 121 -1.26 3.84 -19.33
N MET A 122 -0.08 4.43 -19.11
CA MET A 122 0.75 4.19 -17.92
C MET A 122 0.04 4.75 -16.69
N GLY A 123 -0.92 3.99 -16.16
CA GLY A 123 -1.85 4.47 -15.14
C GLY A 123 -3.22 3.86 -15.36
N GLY A 124 -3.69 3.18 -14.33
CA GLY A 124 -5.02 2.60 -14.23
C GLY A 124 -5.52 2.78 -12.80
N CYS A 125 -6.59 2.08 -12.45
CA CYS A 125 -7.11 2.13 -11.10
C CYS A 125 -6.12 1.50 -10.11
N LEU A 126 -5.86 2.20 -9.00
CA LEU A 126 -5.05 1.65 -7.91
C LEU A 126 -5.77 0.45 -7.31
N ILE A 127 -5.07 -0.68 -7.21
CA ILE A 127 -5.56 -1.87 -6.51
C ILE A 127 -4.78 -2.14 -5.23
N SER A 128 -5.42 -2.86 -4.32
CA SER A 128 -4.73 -3.46 -3.19
C SER A 128 -3.97 -4.74 -3.59
N PRO A 129 -3.10 -5.28 -2.71
CA PRO A 129 -2.50 -6.60 -2.91
C PRO A 129 -3.52 -7.75 -2.97
N SER A 130 -4.80 -7.49 -2.72
CA SER A 130 -5.89 -8.47 -2.89
C SER A 130 -6.84 -8.07 -4.02
N ALA A 131 -6.31 -7.32 -4.99
CA ALA A 131 -6.99 -6.86 -6.19
C ALA A 131 -8.23 -5.99 -5.98
N GLU A 132 -8.47 -5.46 -4.77
CA GLU A 132 -9.61 -4.59 -4.50
C GLU A 132 -9.32 -3.20 -5.11
N MET A 133 -10.24 -2.68 -5.91
CA MET A 133 -10.15 -1.31 -6.44
C MET A 133 -10.18 -0.30 -5.30
N GLN A 134 -9.31 0.69 -5.34
CA GLN A 134 -9.21 1.72 -4.31
C GLN A 134 -9.95 2.99 -4.72
N MET A 135 -10.72 3.54 -3.78
CA MET A 135 -11.24 4.89 -3.94
C MET A 135 -10.07 5.87 -4.02
N GLY A 136 -10.18 6.87 -4.89
CA GLY A 136 -9.28 8.02 -4.87
C GLY A 136 -9.37 8.71 -3.52
N ASP A 137 -8.23 8.93 -2.87
CA ASP A 137 -8.19 9.67 -1.63
C ASP A 137 -7.98 11.15 -1.96
N ASN A 138 -9.03 11.96 -1.79
CA ASN A 138 -8.92 13.42 -1.85
C ASN A 138 -8.44 14.02 -0.53
N SER A 139 -8.24 13.19 0.51
CA SER A 139 -7.58 13.65 1.73
C SER A 139 -6.07 13.61 1.50
N SER A 140 -5.37 14.63 1.98
CA SER A 140 -3.91 14.68 2.00
C SER A 140 -3.27 13.62 2.92
N THR A 141 -4.07 12.73 3.53
CA THR A 141 -3.67 11.88 4.65
C THR A 141 -4.39 10.53 4.70
N PRO A 142 -3.75 9.44 4.25
CA PRO A 142 -4.28 8.10 4.51
C PRO A 142 -4.23 7.81 6.02
N HIS A 143 -5.39 7.82 6.71
CA HIS A 143 -5.51 7.48 8.13
C HIS A 143 -4.86 6.11 8.44
N PHE A 144 -3.69 6.09 9.09
CA PHE A 144 -2.95 4.86 9.41
C PHE A 144 -2.72 3.92 8.20
N GLY A 145 -2.57 4.48 7.00
CA GLY A 145 -2.41 3.68 5.78
C GLY A 145 -3.65 2.86 5.39
N SER A 146 -4.84 3.31 5.81
CA SER A 146 -6.15 2.76 5.47
C SER A 146 -6.43 2.97 3.98
N ARG A 147 -6.27 1.92 3.20
CA ARG A 147 -6.77 1.81 1.83
C ARG A 147 -8.29 1.65 1.89
N ARG A 148 -9.04 2.46 1.14
CA ARG A 148 -10.51 2.46 1.17
C ARG A 148 -11.03 1.77 -0.09
N PRO A 149 -11.28 0.44 -0.05
CA PRO A 149 -11.71 -0.29 -1.22
C PRO A 149 -13.12 0.14 -1.66
N VAL A 150 -13.36 0.12 -2.96
CA VAL A 150 -14.70 0.09 -3.54
C VAL A 150 -15.25 -1.32 -3.28
N LEU A 151 -16.30 -1.41 -2.48
CA LEU A 151 -16.80 -2.71 -2.01
C LEU A 151 -17.29 -3.57 -3.17
N GLY A 152 -16.78 -4.80 -3.24
CA GLY A 152 -17.14 -5.77 -4.27
C GLY A 152 -16.50 -5.53 -5.65
N LEU A 153 -15.71 -4.46 -5.81
CA LEU A 153 -15.06 -4.16 -7.08
C LEU A 153 -13.59 -4.59 -7.05
N PHE A 154 -13.24 -5.52 -7.92
CA PHE A 154 -11.88 -6.04 -8.09
C PHE A 154 -11.31 -5.67 -9.46
N GLY A 155 -10.00 -5.50 -9.55
CA GLY A 155 -9.30 -5.11 -10.77
C GLY A 155 -8.12 -6.01 -11.08
N ALA A 156 -7.93 -6.32 -12.36
CA ALA A 156 -6.78 -7.03 -12.88
C ALA A 156 -6.52 -6.67 -14.34
N GLY A 157 -5.27 -6.81 -14.79
CA GLY A 157 -4.89 -6.56 -16.19
C GLY A 157 -4.87 -5.07 -16.53
N GLU A 158 -5.23 -4.71 -17.76
CA GLU A 158 -4.97 -3.35 -18.27
C GLU A 158 -5.81 -2.23 -17.62
N VAL A 159 -6.80 -2.58 -16.80
CA VAL A 159 -7.53 -1.59 -15.99
C VAL A 159 -6.75 -1.15 -14.74
N THR A 160 -5.72 -1.90 -14.32
CA THR A 160 -4.99 -1.64 -13.07
C THR A 160 -3.77 -0.73 -13.25
N GLY A 161 -3.50 0.06 -12.23
CA GLY A 161 -2.38 0.99 -12.17
C GLY A 161 -1.40 0.67 -11.05
N GLY A 162 -0.21 1.28 -11.10
CA GLY A 162 0.79 1.22 -10.03
C GLY A 162 1.72 0.01 -10.03
N VAL A 163 1.42 -1.04 -10.81
CA VAL A 163 2.25 -2.26 -10.89
C VAL A 163 3.54 -2.03 -11.70
N HIS A 164 3.50 -1.16 -12.70
CA HIS A 164 4.62 -0.92 -13.64
C HIS A 164 5.54 0.25 -13.26
N GLY A 165 5.35 0.87 -12.10
CA GLY A 165 6.12 2.05 -11.69
C GLY A 165 6.04 3.21 -12.70
N GLY A 166 7.13 3.98 -12.83
CA GLY A 166 7.21 5.14 -13.74
C GLY A 166 7.39 4.79 -15.22
N ASN A 167 7.79 3.56 -15.56
CA ASN A 167 7.96 3.11 -16.94
C ASN A 167 7.74 1.59 -17.06
N ARG A 168 6.91 1.18 -18.03
CA ARG A 168 6.54 -0.23 -18.25
C ARG A 168 7.59 -0.96 -19.07
N LEU A 169 8.06 -2.07 -18.53
CA LEU A 169 8.85 -3.05 -19.26
C LEU A 169 7.91 -4.01 -20.01
N GLY A 170 8.27 -4.37 -21.24
CA GLY A 170 7.50 -5.32 -22.05
C GLY A 170 7.41 -6.69 -21.36
N GLY A 171 6.27 -7.36 -21.47
CA GLY A 171 6.00 -8.66 -20.83
C GLY A 171 5.30 -8.59 -19.46
N ASN A 172 5.38 -7.45 -18.76
CA ASN A 172 4.80 -7.33 -17.42
C ASN A 172 3.25 -7.42 -17.39
N SER A 173 2.55 -7.04 -18.46
CA SER A 173 1.08 -7.13 -18.48
C SER A 173 0.55 -8.54 -18.38
N LEU A 174 1.22 -9.51 -18.98
CA LEU A 174 0.75 -10.90 -18.93
C LEU A 174 0.84 -11.42 -17.49
N LEU A 175 1.92 -11.09 -16.78
CA LEU A 175 2.07 -11.41 -15.36
C LEU A 175 1.03 -10.70 -14.50
N GLU A 176 0.78 -9.42 -14.74
CA GLU A 176 -0.29 -8.66 -14.06
C GLU A 176 -1.66 -9.31 -14.26
N CYS A 177 -2.02 -9.66 -15.50
CA CYS A 177 -3.27 -10.35 -15.82
C CYS A 177 -3.39 -11.70 -15.10
N VAL A 178 -2.33 -12.52 -15.10
CA VAL A 178 -2.39 -13.85 -14.49
C VAL A 178 -2.42 -13.78 -12.97
N VAL A 179 -1.53 -13.00 -12.35
CA VAL A 179 -1.41 -12.90 -10.89
C VAL A 179 -2.64 -12.20 -10.30
N PHE A 180 -2.93 -10.98 -10.73
CA PHE A 180 -4.07 -10.25 -10.19
C PHE A 180 -5.40 -10.76 -10.71
N GLY A 181 -5.46 -11.38 -11.89
CA GLY A 181 -6.68 -12.05 -12.37
C GLY A 181 -7.07 -13.22 -11.49
N LYS A 182 -6.10 -14.06 -11.10
CA LYS A 182 -6.33 -15.14 -10.12
C LYS A 182 -6.77 -14.58 -8.77
N ILE A 183 -6.03 -13.60 -8.23
CA ILE A 183 -6.36 -12.99 -6.93
C ILE A 183 -7.76 -12.35 -6.97
N ALA A 184 -8.07 -11.57 -8.00
CA ALA A 184 -9.37 -10.93 -8.18
C ALA A 184 -10.49 -11.97 -8.24
N GLY A 185 -10.32 -13.04 -9.03
CA GLY A 185 -11.29 -14.14 -9.13
C GLY A 185 -11.51 -14.85 -7.80
N ASP A 186 -10.43 -15.25 -7.12
CA ASP A 186 -10.49 -15.94 -5.83
C ASP A 186 -11.17 -15.06 -4.75
N ARG A 187 -10.90 -13.76 -4.73
CA ARG A 187 -11.52 -12.82 -3.78
C ARG A 187 -12.97 -12.52 -4.14
N ALA A 188 -13.29 -12.33 -5.42
CA ALA A 188 -14.66 -12.10 -5.87
C ALA A 188 -15.58 -13.28 -5.53
N ALA A 189 -15.07 -14.51 -5.65
CA ALA A 189 -15.80 -15.74 -5.31
C ALA A 189 -16.20 -15.82 -3.82
N THR A 190 -15.55 -15.06 -2.92
CA THR A 190 -15.82 -15.09 -1.48
C THR A 190 -16.59 -13.86 -0.97
N ILE A 191 -17.11 -13.02 -1.86
CA ILE A 191 -17.96 -11.88 -1.49
C ILE A 191 -19.21 -12.34 -0.73
N LEU A 192 -19.87 -13.40 -1.21
CA LEU A 192 -21.13 -13.92 -0.66
C LEU A 192 -20.90 -15.01 0.41
N GLN A 193 -19.79 -14.91 1.15
CA GLN A 193 -19.45 -15.88 2.18
C GLN A 193 -20.57 -15.96 3.23
N LYS A 194 -21.10 -17.17 3.46
CA LYS A 194 -22.31 -17.39 4.29
C LYS A 194 -22.10 -17.06 5.76
N LYS A 195 -20.91 -17.36 6.29
CA LYS A 195 -20.54 -17.05 7.68
C LYS A 195 -20.29 -15.54 7.77
N ALA A 196 -20.99 -14.82 8.64
CA ALA A 196 -20.81 -13.37 8.76
C ALA A 196 -19.42 -12.98 9.34
N THR A 197 -18.92 -13.79 10.27
CA THR A 197 -17.66 -13.54 10.99
C THR A 197 -16.75 -14.78 10.94
N PRO A 198 -15.48 -14.65 10.51
CA PRO A 198 -14.59 -15.78 10.36
C PRO A 198 -14.01 -16.22 11.72
N LEU A 199 -13.49 -15.28 12.51
CA LEU A 199 -12.80 -15.60 13.76
C LEU A 199 -13.78 -16.03 14.84
N SER A 200 -13.41 -17.09 15.54
CA SER A 200 -14.08 -17.64 16.73
C SER A 200 -13.16 -17.51 17.93
N PHE A 201 -13.70 -17.59 19.15
CA PHE A 201 -12.91 -17.68 20.38
C PHE A 201 -12.52 -19.13 20.75
N THR A 202 -13.21 -20.10 20.14
CA THR A 202 -13.03 -21.53 20.43
C THR A 202 -12.33 -22.28 19.30
N SER A 203 -12.43 -21.81 18.06
CA SER A 203 -11.91 -22.49 16.87
C SER A 203 -10.92 -21.63 16.08
N TRP A 204 -9.91 -22.28 15.53
CA TRP A 204 -8.92 -21.67 14.64
C TRP A 204 -9.50 -21.45 13.24
N THR A 205 -9.08 -20.38 12.58
CA THR A 205 -9.49 -20.03 11.23
C THR A 205 -8.27 -19.68 10.40
N THR A 206 -8.11 -20.33 9.25
CA THR A 206 -7.03 -20.02 8.31
C THR A 206 -7.25 -18.66 7.67
N VAL A 207 -6.21 -17.85 7.65
CA VAL A 207 -6.12 -16.57 6.95
C VAL A 207 -4.83 -16.52 6.15
N VAL A 208 -4.82 -15.75 5.07
CA VAL A 208 -3.68 -15.69 4.14
C VAL A 208 -3.02 -14.32 4.23
N LEU A 209 -1.71 -14.28 4.42
CA LEU A 209 -0.94 -13.04 4.43
C LEU A 209 -1.04 -12.36 3.06
N ARG A 210 -1.55 -11.13 3.03
CA ARG A 210 -1.76 -10.36 1.78
C ARG A 210 -0.70 -9.30 1.56
N GLU A 211 -0.14 -8.74 2.63
CA GLU A 211 0.95 -7.75 2.54
C GLU A 211 1.72 -7.68 3.85
N VAL A 212 3.02 -7.39 3.70
CA VAL A 212 3.93 -7.02 4.79
C VAL A 212 4.40 -5.60 4.54
N ARG A 213 4.39 -4.76 5.56
CA ARG A 213 4.89 -3.39 5.49
C ARG A 213 5.89 -3.14 6.61
N GLU A 214 7.01 -2.55 6.25
CA GLU A 214 8.13 -2.29 7.15
C GLU A 214 8.89 -1.01 6.74
N GLY A 215 9.73 -0.50 7.63
CA GLY A 215 10.51 0.72 7.42
C GLY A 215 9.70 2.01 7.52
N GLY A 216 10.39 3.15 7.48
CA GLY A 216 9.79 4.49 7.58
C GLY A 216 8.82 4.62 8.75
N MET A 217 7.57 4.98 8.43
CA MET A 217 6.50 5.20 9.41
C MET A 217 6.15 3.98 10.28
N TYR A 218 6.57 2.76 9.93
CA TYR A 218 6.27 1.56 10.71
C TYR A 218 7.25 1.32 11.87
N GLY A 219 8.32 2.11 11.97
CA GLY A 219 9.33 1.98 13.03
C GLY A 219 10.34 0.86 12.79
N ALA A 220 11.58 1.07 13.23
CA ALA A 220 12.68 0.12 13.11
C ALA A 220 12.38 -1.17 13.90
N GLY A 221 12.57 -2.32 13.25
CA GLY A 221 12.32 -3.65 13.83
C GLY A 221 10.84 -4.03 13.97
N SER A 222 9.92 -3.17 13.51
CA SER A 222 8.48 -3.42 13.48
C SER A 222 8.02 -3.77 12.07
N ARG A 223 7.04 -4.67 11.99
CA ARG A 223 6.34 -5.04 10.76
C ARG A 223 4.84 -4.98 10.96
N VAL A 224 4.15 -4.47 9.95
CA VAL A 224 2.69 -4.57 9.83
C VAL A 224 2.36 -5.69 8.87
N LEU A 225 1.74 -6.75 9.40
CA LEU A 225 1.29 -7.89 8.61
C LEU A 225 -0.22 -7.75 8.44
N ARG A 226 -0.70 -7.78 7.20
CA ARG A 226 -2.14 -7.81 6.92
C ARG A 226 -2.51 -9.10 6.25
N PHE A 227 -3.63 -9.66 6.67
CA PHE A 227 -4.14 -10.94 6.23
C PHE A 227 -5.52 -10.78 5.61
N ASN A 228 -5.78 -11.53 4.54
CA ASN A 228 -7.10 -11.73 4.00
C ASN A 228 -7.91 -12.61 4.94
N LEU A 229 -9.07 -12.10 5.36
CA LEU A 229 -10.12 -12.94 5.93
C LEU A 229 -10.68 -13.88 4.84
N PRO A 230 -11.25 -15.05 5.22
CA PRO A 230 -11.80 -16.01 4.26
C PRO A 230 -12.77 -15.38 3.25
N GLY A 231 -13.68 -14.52 3.72
CA GLY A 231 -14.59 -13.75 2.88
C GLY A 231 -14.08 -12.35 2.58
N ALA A 232 -14.20 -11.93 1.32
CA ALA A 232 -13.79 -10.60 0.87
C ALA A 232 -14.50 -9.44 1.55
N LEU A 233 -15.75 -9.63 1.98
CA LEU A 233 -16.55 -8.61 2.67
C LEU A 233 -16.92 -8.99 4.12
N GLN A 234 -16.22 -9.97 4.70
CA GLN A 234 -16.44 -10.34 6.10
C GLN A 234 -15.85 -9.30 7.06
N ARG A 235 -16.50 -9.12 8.21
CA ARG A 235 -15.91 -8.44 9.37
C ARG A 235 -15.12 -9.44 10.20
N SER A 236 -14.14 -9.00 10.99
CA SER A 236 -13.28 -9.93 11.74
C SER A 236 -14.03 -10.81 12.74
N GLY A 237 -15.13 -10.31 13.31
CA GLY A 237 -15.86 -10.95 14.41
C GLY A 237 -15.37 -10.58 15.80
N LEU A 238 -14.41 -9.65 15.88
CA LEU A 238 -13.89 -9.12 17.14
C LEU A 238 -14.68 -7.87 17.57
N SER A 239 -14.51 -7.48 18.82
CA SER A 239 -14.87 -6.16 19.35
C SER A 239 -13.65 -5.25 19.37
N LEU A 240 -13.87 -3.93 19.49
CA LEU A 240 -12.77 -2.97 19.58
C LEU A 240 -12.01 -3.18 20.89
N GLY A 241 -10.69 -3.37 20.78
CA GLY A 241 -9.80 -3.64 21.92
C GLY A 241 -9.56 -5.12 22.23
N GLN A 242 -10.20 -6.04 21.50
CA GLN A 242 -9.91 -7.47 21.63
C GLN A 242 -8.66 -7.87 20.84
N PHE A 243 -7.95 -8.89 21.32
CA PHE A 243 -6.75 -9.45 20.70
C PHE A 243 -6.97 -10.87 20.19
N ILE A 244 -6.06 -11.31 19.33
CA ILE A 244 -6.07 -12.63 18.69
C ILE A 244 -4.89 -13.48 19.14
N ALA A 245 -5.05 -14.79 19.05
CA ALA A 245 -3.93 -15.71 18.90
C ALA A 245 -3.72 -16.03 17.41
N ILE A 246 -2.47 -16.12 17.02
CA ILE A 246 -2.02 -16.60 15.72
C ILE A 246 -1.16 -17.82 15.98
N ARG A 247 -1.35 -18.88 15.19
CA ARG A 247 -0.50 -20.05 15.21
C ARG A 247 -0.07 -20.47 13.82
N GLY A 248 1.06 -21.16 13.77
CA GLY A 248 1.59 -21.79 12.58
C GLY A 248 2.66 -22.80 12.95
N GLU A 249 3.24 -23.41 11.92
CA GLU A 249 4.34 -24.35 12.07
C GLU A 249 5.64 -23.70 11.63
N TRP A 250 6.70 -23.91 12.40
CA TRP A 250 8.05 -23.47 12.07
C TRP A 250 9.03 -24.53 12.55
N ASP A 251 9.79 -25.11 11.62
CA ASP A 251 10.79 -26.14 11.90
C ASP A 251 10.22 -27.32 12.74
N GLY A 252 9.05 -27.82 12.33
CA GLY A 252 8.33 -28.91 13.00
C GLY A 252 7.73 -28.55 14.37
N ARG A 253 7.81 -27.29 14.80
CA ARG A 253 7.22 -26.81 16.07
C ARG A 253 5.99 -25.97 15.81
N GLN A 254 4.94 -26.22 16.57
CA GLN A 254 3.77 -25.34 16.58
C GLN A 254 4.06 -24.11 17.44
N LEU A 255 4.04 -22.94 16.80
CA LEU A 255 4.24 -21.66 17.46
C LEU A 255 2.89 -20.96 17.67
N ILE A 256 2.71 -20.32 18.82
CA ILE A 256 1.53 -19.52 19.14
C ILE A 256 1.97 -18.15 19.63
N GLY A 257 1.42 -17.09 19.04
CA GLY A 257 1.63 -15.70 19.42
C GLY A 257 0.34 -14.95 19.64
N TYR A 258 0.40 -13.88 20.43
CA TYR A 258 -0.74 -13.03 20.75
C TYR A 258 -0.51 -11.62 20.24
N TYR A 259 -1.47 -11.11 19.48
CA TYR A 259 -1.36 -9.81 18.84
C TYR A 259 -2.68 -9.07 18.89
N SER A 260 -2.61 -7.77 19.11
CA SER A 260 -3.77 -6.90 18.97
C SER A 260 -3.88 -6.43 17.51
N PRO A 261 -5.05 -6.58 16.87
CA PRO A 261 -5.26 -6.03 15.55
C PRO A 261 -5.18 -4.49 15.55
N ILE A 262 -4.57 -3.92 14.51
CA ILE A 262 -4.55 -2.48 14.24
C ILE A 262 -5.68 -2.05 13.29
N THR A 263 -6.31 -3.02 12.61
CA THR A 263 -7.52 -2.84 11.80
C THR A 263 -8.74 -2.73 12.69
N LEU A 264 -9.74 -1.94 12.29
CA LEU A 264 -10.99 -1.88 13.01
C LEU A 264 -11.77 -3.18 12.83
N PRO A 265 -12.60 -3.59 13.80
CA PRO A 265 -13.40 -4.81 13.64
C PRO A 265 -14.38 -4.81 12.47
N ASP A 266 -14.76 -3.63 11.99
CA ASP A 266 -15.65 -3.41 10.84
C ASP A 266 -14.90 -3.15 9.52
N ASP A 267 -13.57 -3.23 9.51
CA ASP A 267 -12.83 -3.31 8.25
C ASP A 267 -13.17 -4.63 7.56
N LEU A 268 -13.51 -4.53 6.28
CA LEU A 268 -14.03 -5.67 5.51
C LEU A 268 -12.89 -6.44 4.84
N GLY A 269 -12.93 -7.76 4.96
CA GLY A 269 -12.05 -8.69 4.25
C GLY A 269 -10.61 -8.75 4.73
N VAL A 270 -10.24 -7.96 5.74
CA VAL A 270 -8.85 -7.80 6.18
C VAL A 270 -8.74 -7.75 7.71
N ILE A 271 -7.66 -8.34 8.21
CA ILE A 271 -7.19 -8.13 9.58
C ILE A 271 -5.70 -7.81 9.55
N GLY A 272 -5.27 -6.79 10.28
CA GLY A 272 -3.86 -6.39 10.33
C GLY A 272 -3.33 -6.38 11.75
N ILE A 273 -2.10 -6.82 11.93
CA ILE A 273 -1.38 -6.82 13.22
C ILE A 273 -0.09 -6.02 13.10
N LEU A 274 0.41 -5.56 14.25
CA LEU A 274 1.75 -5.03 14.42
C LEU A 274 2.59 -6.05 15.19
N ALA A 275 3.73 -6.44 14.64
CA ALA A 275 4.64 -7.41 15.24
C ALA A 275 6.09 -6.88 15.25
N ARG A 276 6.89 -7.33 16.21
CA ARG A 276 8.35 -7.17 16.16
C ARG A 276 8.97 -8.31 15.36
N SER A 277 9.89 -7.96 14.48
CA SER A 277 10.72 -8.92 13.73
C SER A 277 12.12 -9.05 14.31
N ASP A 278 12.49 -8.22 15.28
CA ASP A 278 13.82 -8.17 15.89
C ASP A 278 13.85 -8.65 17.35
N LYS A 279 12.69 -8.71 18.01
CA LYS A 279 12.53 -9.01 19.44
C LYS A 279 11.39 -10.01 19.66
N GLY A 280 11.48 -10.76 20.76
CA GLY A 280 10.46 -11.74 21.17
C GLY A 280 10.74 -13.15 20.66
N THR A 281 9.91 -14.10 21.11
CA THR A 281 10.08 -15.54 20.88
C THR A 281 9.64 -16.00 19.49
N LEU A 282 8.92 -15.16 18.75
CA LEU A 282 8.37 -15.45 17.43
C LEU A 282 9.05 -14.66 16.31
N LYS A 283 10.16 -13.96 16.62
CA LYS A 283 10.77 -13.00 15.71
C LYS A 283 11.26 -13.65 14.41
N GLU A 284 11.81 -14.87 14.46
CA GLU A 284 12.27 -15.61 13.29
C GLU A 284 11.08 -15.96 12.39
N TRP A 285 10.02 -16.52 12.98
CA TRP A 285 8.81 -16.89 12.24
C TRP A 285 8.11 -15.67 11.61
N ILE A 286 7.89 -14.61 12.39
CA ILE A 286 7.31 -13.34 11.89
C ILE A 286 8.17 -12.73 10.77
N SER A 287 9.49 -12.85 10.85
CA SER A 287 10.40 -12.32 9.83
C SER A 287 10.35 -13.09 8.52
N ALA A 288 10.04 -14.39 8.60
CA ALA A 288 10.01 -15.27 7.45
C ALA A 288 8.69 -15.26 6.68
N LEU A 289 7.58 -14.81 7.29
CA LEU A 289 6.27 -14.75 6.64
C LEU A 289 6.28 -13.86 5.38
N GLN A 290 5.80 -14.41 4.27
CA GLN A 290 5.67 -13.75 2.97
C GLN A 290 4.22 -13.69 2.48
N PRO A 291 3.85 -12.68 1.65
CA PRO A 291 2.54 -12.67 1.02
C PRO A 291 2.25 -13.98 0.28
N GLY A 292 1.09 -14.58 0.56
CA GLY A 292 0.71 -15.92 0.11
C GLY A 292 0.73 -16.98 1.23
N ASP A 293 1.51 -16.77 2.29
CA ASP A 293 1.57 -17.70 3.41
C ASP A 293 0.24 -17.76 4.18
N ALA A 294 -0.10 -18.96 4.66
CA ALA A 294 -1.29 -19.19 5.48
C ALA A 294 -0.91 -19.33 6.95
N VAL A 295 -1.69 -18.69 7.82
CA VAL A 295 -1.62 -18.86 9.27
C VAL A 295 -3.01 -19.10 9.83
N GLU A 296 -3.10 -19.61 11.04
CA GLU A 296 -4.38 -19.78 11.73
C GLU A 296 -4.57 -18.73 12.81
N MET A 297 -5.78 -18.16 12.89
CA MET A 297 -6.15 -17.14 13.86
C MET A 297 -7.40 -17.50 14.64
N LYS A 298 -7.47 -17.08 15.90
CA LYS A 298 -8.68 -17.09 16.71
C LYS A 298 -8.73 -15.89 17.66
N GLY A 299 -9.92 -15.46 18.06
CA GLY A 299 -10.09 -14.49 19.13
C GLY A 299 -9.68 -15.09 20.47
N CYS A 300 -9.18 -14.24 21.38
CA CYS A 300 -8.81 -14.66 22.74
C CYS A 300 -9.64 -13.93 23.79
N GLY A 301 -9.57 -12.60 23.80
CA GLY A 301 -10.24 -11.78 24.79
C GLY A 301 -9.78 -10.33 24.68
N GLY A 302 -9.73 -9.66 25.83
CA GLY A 302 -9.29 -8.28 25.95
C GLY A 302 -10.44 -7.30 26.10
N LEU A 303 -10.19 -6.02 25.81
CA LEU A 303 -11.18 -4.99 26.02
C LEU A 303 -12.36 -5.15 25.06
N VAL A 304 -13.57 -4.99 25.58
CA VAL A 304 -14.79 -4.92 24.77
C VAL A 304 -15.30 -3.50 24.82
N ILE A 305 -14.80 -2.67 23.90
CA ILE A 305 -15.28 -1.29 23.73
C ILE A 305 -16.37 -1.30 22.67
N GLU A 306 -17.61 -1.10 23.10
CA GLU A 306 -18.75 -1.06 22.20
C GLU A 306 -18.79 0.27 21.44
N ARG A 307 -19.04 0.18 20.13
CA ARG A 307 -19.26 1.33 19.27
C ARG A 307 -20.73 1.44 18.92
N ARG A 308 -21.47 2.27 19.66
CA ARG A 308 -22.91 2.46 19.43
C ARG A 308 -23.14 3.60 18.45
N PHE A 309 -23.27 3.26 17.17
CA PHE A 309 -23.35 4.24 16.08
C PHE A 309 -24.59 5.14 16.14
N SER A 310 -25.74 4.62 16.59
CA SER A 310 -26.98 5.40 16.79
C SER A 310 -26.79 6.53 17.80
N GLU A 311 -26.13 6.23 18.91
CA GLU A 311 -25.84 7.18 20.00
C GLU A 311 -24.55 7.96 19.78
N ARG A 312 -23.75 7.56 18.78
CA ARG A 312 -22.45 8.13 18.43
C ARG A 312 -21.44 8.08 19.57
N ASN A 313 -21.61 7.18 20.55
CA ASN A 313 -20.74 7.06 21.72
C ASN A 313 -19.97 5.73 21.75
N LEU A 314 -18.83 5.76 22.43
CA LEU A 314 -18.12 4.56 22.87
C LEU A 314 -18.65 4.14 24.24
N TYR A 315 -18.72 2.83 24.48
CA TYR A 315 -19.14 2.26 25.75
C TYR A 315 -18.13 1.21 26.24
N PHE A 316 -17.93 1.16 27.54
CA PHE A 316 -17.13 0.12 28.18
C PHE A 316 -17.80 -0.30 29.49
N ALA A 317 -18.05 -1.60 29.68
CA ALA A 317 -18.75 -2.14 30.85
C ALA A 317 -20.03 -1.34 31.22
N GLY A 318 -20.84 -0.98 30.22
CA GLY A 318 -22.07 -0.21 30.38
C GLY A 318 -21.91 1.31 30.56
N HIS A 319 -20.68 1.83 30.71
CA HIS A 319 -20.41 3.25 30.91
C HIS A 319 -20.15 3.97 29.58
N VAL A 320 -20.69 5.17 29.42
CA VAL A 320 -20.39 6.06 28.28
C VAL A 320 -18.96 6.56 28.43
N ILE A 321 -18.13 6.32 27.41
CA ILE A 321 -16.74 6.78 27.40
C ILE A 321 -16.61 8.04 26.55
N LYS A 322 -16.26 9.14 27.21
CA LYS A 322 -16.01 10.44 26.58
C LYS A 322 -14.54 10.82 26.59
N LYS A 323 -13.77 10.22 27.50
CA LYS A 323 -12.33 10.46 27.64
C LYS A 323 -11.59 9.12 27.57
N LEU A 324 -10.52 9.10 26.78
CA LEU A 324 -9.63 7.97 26.64
C LEU A 324 -8.23 8.37 27.06
N CYS A 325 -7.60 7.56 27.92
CA CYS A 325 -6.17 7.61 28.19
C CYS A 325 -5.56 6.26 27.80
N LEU A 326 -4.64 6.28 26.86
CA LEU A 326 -4.05 5.09 26.26
C LEU A 326 -2.57 5.09 26.60
N ILE A 327 -2.09 4.03 27.26
CA ILE A 327 -0.71 3.96 27.73
C ILE A 327 -0.04 2.72 27.12
N ALA A 328 0.94 2.97 26.27
CA ALA A 328 1.58 1.96 25.44
C ALA A 328 3.08 1.85 25.72
N GLY A 329 3.61 0.63 25.77
CA GLY A 329 5.05 0.34 25.74
C GLY A 329 5.40 -0.54 24.53
N GLY A 330 6.30 -0.07 23.65
CA GLY A 330 6.75 -0.83 22.47
C GLY A 330 5.59 -1.21 21.54
N THR A 331 5.42 -2.51 21.24
CA THR A 331 4.30 -3.01 20.42
C THR A 331 2.95 -2.95 21.10
N GLY A 332 2.90 -2.66 22.41
CA GLY A 332 1.66 -2.36 23.12
C GLY A 332 0.88 -1.16 22.57
N VAL A 333 1.47 -0.42 21.61
CA VAL A 333 0.74 0.61 20.86
C VAL A 333 -0.34 0.03 19.94
N ALA A 334 -0.22 -1.22 19.49
CA ALA A 334 -1.15 -1.83 18.53
C ALA A 334 -2.66 -1.70 18.90
N PRO A 335 -3.11 -2.11 20.10
CA PRO A 335 -4.51 -1.90 20.51
C PRO A 335 -4.86 -0.41 20.63
N MET A 336 -3.89 0.44 21.01
CA MET A 336 -4.11 1.88 21.13
C MET A 336 -4.35 2.52 19.77
N LEU A 337 -3.61 2.13 18.73
CA LEU A 337 -3.85 2.58 17.35
C LEU A 337 -5.27 2.24 16.90
N GLN A 338 -5.75 1.02 17.21
CA GLN A 338 -7.10 0.59 16.89
C GLN A 338 -8.15 1.49 17.57
N ILE A 339 -7.98 1.75 18.87
CA ILE A 339 -8.90 2.57 19.68
C ILE A 339 -8.88 4.04 19.23
N ILE A 340 -7.70 4.62 19.00
CA ILE A 340 -7.54 5.99 18.48
C ILE A 340 -8.29 6.13 17.15
N ARG A 341 -8.07 5.18 16.23
CA ARG A 341 -8.70 5.21 14.91
C ARG A 341 -10.22 5.08 15.00
N ALA A 342 -10.75 4.34 15.97
CA ALA A 342 -12.18 4.28 16.23
C ALA A 342 -12.72 5.59 16.79
N ALA A 343 -12.07 6.15 17.81
CA ALA A 343 -12.52 7.34 18.53
C ALA A 343 -12.46 8.61 17.67
N LEU A 344 -11.45 8.74 16.81
CA LEU A 344 -11.24 9.91 15.95
C LEU A 344 -11.97 9.81 14.60
N LYS A 345 -12.74 8.75 14.36
CA LYS A 345 -13.55 8.60 13.14
C LYS A 345 -14.98 9.06 13.41
N LYS A 346 -15.61 9.70 12.42
CA LYS A 346 -17.06 9.99 12.48
C LYS A 346 -17.86 8.69 12.61
N PRO A 347 -18.94 8.68 13.43
CA PRO A 347 -19.49 9.83 14.15
C PRO A 347 -18.89 10.06 15.56
N PHE A 348 -17.99 9.17 16.03
CA PHE A 348 -17.51 9.19 17.41
C PHE A 348 -16.64 10.41 17.75
N ILE A 349 -15.92 10.96 16.76
CA ILE A 349 -15.15 12.19 16.96
C ILE A 349 -16.02 13.38 17.38
N ASP A 350 -17.32 13.37 17.06
CA ASP A 350 -18.23 14.46 17.41
C ASP A 350 -18.55 14.46 18.92
N THR A 351 -18.55 13.29 19.55
CA THR A 351 -18.95 13.11 20.95
C THR A 351 -17.78 12.91 21.91
N ILE A 352 -16.63 12.44 21.41
CA ILE A 352 -15.43 12.28 22.23
C ILE A 352 -14.91 13.65 22.67
N GLU A 353 -14.57 13.76 23.96
CA GLU A 353 -14.06 14.99 24.57
C GLU A 353 -12.53 15.04 24.49
N SER A 354 -11.85 13.94 24.81
CA SER A 354 -10.40 13.90 24.87
C SER A 354 -9.84 12.49 24.70
N VAL A 355 -8.85 12.34 23.83
CA VAL A 355 -8.05 11.12 23.65
C VAL A 355 -6.59 11.48 23.92
N ARG A 356 -5.96 10.79 24.87
CA ARG A 356 -4.55 10.98 25.21
C ARG A 356 -3.79 9.68 25.04
N LEU A 357 -2.64 9.73 24.38
CA LEU A 357 -1.71 8.62 24.23
C LEU A 357 -0.41 8.93 24.96
N ILE A 358 0.04 8.05 25.84
CA ILE A 358 1.40 8.03 26.40
C ILE A 358 2.10 6.83 25.78
N TYR A 359 3.11 7.06 24.94
CA TYR A 359 3.77 6.01 24.18
C TYR A 359 5.25 5.93 24.53
N ALA A 360 5.61 4.92 25.31
CA ALA A 360 6.98 4.61 25.68
C ALA A 360 7.66 3.67 24.67
N ALA A 361 8.91 3.99 24.32
CA ALA A 361 9.78 3.14 23.50
C ALA A 361 11.25 3.30 23.92
N GLU A 362 12.11 2.43 23.40
CA GLU A 362 13.53 2.47 23.71
C GLU A 362 14.23 3.66 23.02
N ASP A 363 14.01 3.80 21.72
CA ASP A 363 14.60 4.82 20.85
C ASP A 363 13.51 5.40 19.93
N VAL A 364 13.75 6.61 19.44
CA VAL A 364 12.84 7.32 18.55
C VAL A 364 12.50 6.55 17.27
N SER A 365 13.46 5.77 16.75
CA SER A 365 13.29 4.96 15.55
C SER A 365 12.31 3.80 15.76
N GLU A 366 12.06 3.35 17.00
CA GLU A 366 11.14 2.25 17.29
C GLU A 366 9.65 2.71 17.32
N LEU A 367 9.39 4.02 17.37
CA LEU A 367 8.04 4.57 17.47
C LEU A 367 7.23 4.32 16.18
N THR A 368 6.38 3.29 16.23
CA THR A 368 5.52 2.91 15.11
C THR A 368 4.40 3.93 14.92
N TYR A 369 4.17 4.38 13.69
CA TYR A 369 3.18 5.39 13.29
C TYR A 369 3.36 6.78 13.93
N ARG A 370 4.57 7.12 14.40
CA ARG A 370 4.86 8.41 15.04
C ARG A 370 4.33 9.61 14.25
N GLU A 371 4.75 9.74 12.99
CA GLU A 371 4.38 10.87 12.13
C GLU A 371 2.86 10.98 11.94
N VAL A 372 2.18 9.83 11.83
CA VAL A 372 0.71 9.77 11.70
C VAL A 372 0.04 10.22 13.00
N LEU A 373 0.56 9.82 14.16
CA LEU A 373 0.03 10.24 15.46
C LEU A 373 0.21 11.75 15.67
N GLU A 374 1.41 12.27 15.38
CA GLU A 374 1.68 13.71 15.45
C GLU A 374 0.78 14.50 14.49
N GLN A 375 0.52 13.97 13.29
CA GLN A 375 -0.40 14.57 12.35
C GLN A 375 -1.85 14.60 12.87
N HIS A 376 -2.35 13.48 13.39
CA HIS A 376 -3.68 13.45 14.00
C HIS A 376 -3.78 14.42 15.18
N GLN A 377 -2.70 14.59 15.96
CA GLN A 377 -2.68 15.58 17.04
C GLN A 377 -2.91 16.99 16.47
N ARG A 378 -2.20 17.38 15.40
CA ARG A 378 -2.38 18.69 14.72
C ARG A 378 -3.79 18.88 14.16
N GLU A 379 -4.38 17.84 13.59
CA GLU A 379 -5.67 17.92 12.88
C GLU A 379 -6.89 17.77 13.82
N SER A 380 -6.72 17.20 15.01
CA SER A 380 -7.81 16.87 15.94
C SER A 380 -8.45 18.06 16.67
N LYS A 381 -8.01 19.30 16.39
CA LYS A 381 -8.47 20.52 17.10
C LYS A 381 -8.37 20.40 18.63
N GLY A 382 -7.28 19.79 19.13
CA GLY A 382 -7.03 19.60 20.56
C GLY A 382 -7.71 18.39 21.19
N LYS A 383 -8.54 17.63 20.45
CA LYS A 383 -9.17 16.41 20.99
C LYS A 383 -8.19 15.26 21.18
N PHE A 384 -7.13 15.17 20.38
CA PHE A 384 -6.11 14.15 20.49
C PHE A 384 -4.77 14.75 20.89
N ARG A 385 -4.11 14.13 21.88
CA ARG A 385 -2.75 14.45 22.30
C ARG A 385 -1.94 13.17 22.44
N THR A 386 -0.71 13.17 21.96
CA THR A 386 0.28 12.14 22.17
C THR A 386 1.46 12.71 22.95
N THR A 387 2.02 11.90 23.85
CA THR A 387 3.25 12.18 24.60
C THR A 387 4.15 10.98 24.45
N PHE A 388 5.32 11.19 23.87
CA PHE A 388 6.30 10.13 23.71
C PHE A 388 7.22 10.08 24.92
N VAL A 389 7.66 8.88 25.30
CA VAL A 389 8.60 8.68 26.42
C VAL A 389 9.72 7.76 25.93
N LEU A 390 10.97 8.23 25.97
CA LEU A 390 12.10 7.49 25.40
C LEU A 390 13.16 7.17 26.45
N ASN A 391 13.65 5.94 26.47
CA ASN A 391 14.81 5.57 27.30
C ASN A 391 16.10 6.20 26.77
N ARG A 392 16.28 6.22 25.44
CA ARG A 392 17.43 6.80 24.74
C ARG A 392 16.94 7.87 23.77
N PRO A 393 16.62 9.08 24.26
CA PRO A 393 16.12 10.15 23.40
C PRO A 393 17.24 10.73 22.51
N PRO A 394 16.90 11.23 21.31
CA PRO A 394 17.83 12.01 20.50
C PRO A 394 18.14 13.37 21.14
N ALA A 395 19.18 14.05 20.65
CA ALA A 395 19.46 15.43 21.05
C ALA A 395 18.23 16.34 20.82
N MET A 396 18.02 17.32 21.70
CA MET A 396 16.89 18.25 21.65
C MET A 396 15.49 17.62 21.83
N TRP A 397 15.41 16.44 22.45
CA TRP A 397 14.14 15.84 22.84
C TRP A 397 13.47 16.62 23.98
N THR A 398 12.22 17.01 23.78
CA THR A 398 11.45 17.83 24.73
C THR A 398 10.32 17.06 25.42
N ASP A 399 10.09 15.82 25.00
CA ASP A 399 9.04 14.95 25.51
C ASP A 399 9.57 14.12 26.71
N GLY A 400 8.85 13.08 27.14
CA GLY A 400 9.25 12.28 28.30
C GLY A 400 10.57 11.52 28.11
N VAL A 401 11.34 11.34 29.19
CA VAL A 401 12.62 10.61 29.20
C VAL A 401 12.59 9.52 30.27
N GLY A 402 13.09 8.33 29.93
CA GLY A 402 13.15 7.17 30.82
C GLY A 402 11.85 6.38 30.87
N PHE A 403 11.46 5.95 32.07
CA PHE A 403 10.24 5.17 32.29
C PHE A 403 9.02 6.09 32.51
N ILE A 404 7.82 5.54 32.29
CA ILE A 404 6.58 6.24 32.67
C ILE A 404 6.48 6.25 34.20
N ASP A 405 6.75 7.41 34.78
CA ASP A 405 6.72 7.67 36.22
C ASP A 405 5.43 8.39 36.66
N LYS A 406 5.37 8.76 37.95
CA LYS A 406 4.20 9.39 38.55
C LYS A 406 3.97 10.81 38.02
N GLU A 407 5.06 11.51 37.72
CA GLU A 407 5.09 12.88 37.23
C GLU A 407 4.53 12.96 35.81
N ILE A 408 4.98 12.07 34.93
CA ILE A 408 4.44 11.90 33.57
C ILE A 408 2.96 11.54 33.62
N LEU A 409 2.56 10.60 34.49
CA LEU A 409 1.16 10.22 34.64
C LEU A 409 0.29 11.39 35.13
N LYS A 410 0.73 12.13 36.15
CA LYS A 410 0.00 13.31 36.65
C LYS A 410 -0.14 14.41 35.59
N ALA A 411 0.89 14.63 34.78
CA ALA A 411 0.88 15.68 33.77
C ALA A 411 0.02 15.31 32.54
N ASN A 412 -0.06 14.03 32.19
CA ASN A 412 -0.62 13.60 30.91
C ASN A 412 -1.92 12.81 31.02
N VAL A 413 -2.24 12.18 32.15
CA VAL A 413 -3.54 11.50 32.34
C VAL A 413 -4.61 12.56 32.69
N GLN A 414 -5.82 12.41 32.15
CA GLN A 414 -6.95 13.28 32.52
C GLN A 414 -7.30 13.09 34.02
N PRO A 415 -7.87 14.09 34.71
CA PRO A 415 -8.36 13.90 36.08
C PRO A 415 -9.36 12.74 36.20
N PRO A 416 -9.47 12.09 37.38
CA PRO A 416 -10.45 11.03 37.62
C PRO A 416 -11.86 11.43 37.20
N ALA A 417 -12.55 10.55 36.47
CA ALA A 417 -13.92 10.74 36.00
C ALA A 417 -14.56 9.38 35.65
N ASP A 418 -15.87 9.27 35.80
CA ASP A 418 -16.63 8.03 35.48
C ASP A 418 -16.83 7.79 33.98
N ASN A 419 -16.42 8.74 33.14
CA ASN A 419 -16.43 8.64 31.68
C ASN A 419 -15.02 8.55 31.07
N LEU A 420 -13.99 8.31 31.90
CA LEU A 420 -12.60 8.15 31.51
C LEU A 420 -12.21 6.67 31.53
N LEU A 421 -11.96 6.10 30.36
CA LEU A 421 -11.34 4.78 30.22
C LEU A 421 -9.83 4.94 30.06
N VAL A 422 -9.07 4.31 30.96
CA VAL A 422 -7.62 4.18 30.87
C VAL A 422 -7.27 2.76 30.41
N ALA A 423 -6.71 2.63 29.21
CA ALA A 423 -6.26 1.35 28.64
C ALA A 423 -4.74 1.26 28.63
N ILE A 424 -4.18 0.16 29.13
CA ILE A 424 -2.74 -0.04 29.30
C ILE A 424 -2.29 -1.28 28.53
N CYS A 425 -1.22 -1.18 27.73
CA CYS A 425 -0.60 -2.33 27.08
C CYS A 425 0.91 -2.15 27.00
N GLY A 426 1.65 -3.10 27.54
CA GLY A 426 3.11 -3.04 27.65
C GLY A 426 3.63 -4.14 28.57
N PRO A 427 4.92 -4.11 28.95
CA PRO A 427 5.51 -5.11 29.84
C PRO A 427 4.76 -5.23 31.18
N PRO A 428 4.64 -6.44 31.78
CA PRO A 428 3.86 -6.65 33.02
C PRO A 428 4.26 -5.75 34.19
N VAL A 429 5.55 -5.45 34.34
CA VAL A 429 6.06 -4.55 35.38
C VAL A 429 5.53 -3.12 35.18
N MET A 430 5.58 -2.62 33.95
CA MET A 430 5.04 -1.31 33.58
C MET A 430 3.53 -1.24 33.88
N GLN A 431 2.77 -2.27 33.48
CA GLN A 431 1.33 -2.32 33.74
C GLN A 431 1.02 -2.22 35.24
N ARG A 432 1.72 -3.01 36.08
CA ARG A 432 1.52 -3.02 37.53
C ARG A 432 1.81 -1.66 38.17
N VAL A 433 2.95 -1.05 37.83
CA VAL A 433 3.37 0.25 38.37
C VAL A 433 2.38 1.35 38.00
N ILE A 434 1.92 1.39 36.74
CA ILE A 434 0.93 2.38 36.30
C ILE A 434 -0.39 2.20 37.06
N LYS A 435 -0.91 0.97 37.18
CA LYS A 435 -2.17 0.72 37.91
C LYS A 435 -2.08 1.14 39.37
N MET A 436 -0.97 0.83 40.06
CA MET A 436 -0.74 1.24 41.45
C MET A 436 -0.72 2.77 41.57
N THR A 437 -0.02 3.45 40.66
CA THR A 437 0.06 4.92 40.66
C THR A 437 -1.31 5.56 40.42
N LEU A 438 -2.05 5.09 39.40
CA LEU A 438 -3.39 5.62 39.10
C LEU A 438 -4.39 5.37 40.24
N LYS A 439 -4.30 4.21 40.92
CA LYS A 439 -5.07 3.95 42.14
C LYS A 439 -4.75 4.98 43.23
N GLY A 440 -3.46 5.27 43.45
CA GLY A 440 -3.02 6.29 44.41
C GLY A 440 -3.41 7.73 44.03
N LEU A 441 -3.69 7.98 42.75
CA LEU A 441 -4.21 9.25 42.23
C LEU A 441 -5.75 9.33 42.23
N GLY A 442 -6.45 8.30 42.73
CA GLY A 442 -7.90 8.29 42.89
C GLY A 442 -8.69 7.93 41.64
N HIS A 443 -8.07 7.29 40.64
CA HIS A 443 -8.80 6.82 39.45
C HIS A 443 -9.73 5.64 39.75
N ASN A 444 -10.87 5.59 39.05
CA ASN A 444 -11.80 4.48 39.12
C ASN A 444 -11.17 3.22 38.49
N MET A 445 -10.80 2.26 39.34
CA MET A 445 -10.10 1.05 38.89
C MET A 445 -10.96 0.08 38.08
N HIS A 446 -12.28 0.27 38.02
CA HIS A 446 -13.14 -0.44 37.06
C HIS A 446 -12.92 0.04 35.62
N LEU A 447 -12.47 1.28 35.44
CA LEU A 447 -12.19 1.92 34.16
C LEU A 447 -10.67 2.05 33.88
N VAL A 448 -9.81 1.47 34.73
CA VAL A 448 -8.37 1.36 34.49
C VAL A 448 -8.03 -0.10 34.20
N ARG A 449 -7.83 -0.43 32.93
CA ARG A 449 -7.71 -1.82 32.45
C ARG A 449 -6.45 -2.03 31.63
N THR A 450 -5.87 -3.21 31.79
CA THR A 450 -4.88 -3.70 30.82
C THR A 450 -5.60 -4.40 29.67
N VAL A 451 -5.00 -4.42 28.48
CA VAL A 451 -5.63 -5.01 27.29
C VAL A 451 -5.77 -6.53 27.40
N ASP A 452 -4.91 -7.19 28.17
CA ASP A 452 -4.87 -8.63 28.40
C ASP A 452 -5.68 -9.08 29.64
N GLU A 453 -6.26 -8.16 30.41
CA GLU A 453 -7.11 -8.50 31.55
C GLU A 453 -8.45 -9.11 31.11
N VAL A 454 -8.77 -10.28 31.65
CA VAL A 454 -10.09 -10.89 31.51
C VAL A 454 -11.12 -10.04 32.25
N ASP A 455 -12.21 -9.65 31.59
CA ASP A 455 -13.31 -8.98 32.26
C ASP A 455 -14.04 -9.98 33.18
N PRO A 456 -14.15 -9.70 34.50
CA PRO A 456 -14.82 -10.58 35.46
C PRO A 456 -16.24 -10.95 35.05
N GLN A 457 -16.94 -10.09 34.32
CA GLN A 457 -18.32 -10.36 33.88
C GLN A 457 -18.38 -11.38 32.74
N THR A 458 -17.38 -11.41 31.84
CA THR A 458 -17.27 -12.43 30.78
C THR A 458 -16.71 -13.76 31.26
N ALA A 459 -15.96 -13.78 32.36
CA ALA A 459 -15.43 -15.03 32.93
C ALA A 459 -16.53 -16.00 33.43
N SER A 460 -17.76 -15.50 33.64
CA SER A 460 -18.93 -16.32 33.98
C SER A 460 -19.68 -16.90 32.77
N LYS A 461 -19.30 -16.51 31.54
CA LYS A 461 -19.97 -16.87 30.28
C LYS A 461 -19.05 -17.55 29.24
N MET A 462 -17.77 -17.75 29.58
CA MET A 462 -16.84 -18.65 28.89
C MET A 462 -16.69 -19.92 29.71
#